data_AF-A0A822EKM6-F1
#
_entry.id   AF-A0A822EKM6-F1
#
_cell.length_a   1.000
_cell.length_b   1.000
_cell.length_c   1.000
_cell.angle_alpha   90.00
_cell.angle_beta   90.00
_cell.angle_gamma   90.00
#
_symmetry.space_group_name_H-M   'P 1'
#
loop_
_entity.id
_entity.type
_entity.pdbx_description
1 polymer ?
#
loop_
_entity_poly.entity_id
_entity_poly.type
_entity_poly.pdbx_seq_one_letter_code
_entity_poly.pdbx_strand_id
1 'polypeptide(L)'
;MDTASVVRRVVNKPRDVIPRNPAINPDTLLDVPEFNFIYNDSDTIYAEIAELYTYSEEPEFVWNAEAFNILFQAKYGENKKWKDYSKDDKIDFIVYLLEQCELVDRTRRCQAMRAILYLVQGIFYQCSDVDEYILNAKENVLLLYTCDGVHIFMDLFNMELNQYVE
;
A
#
# COMPACT_ATOMS: atom_id res chain seq x y z
N MET A 1 -17.15 56.88 6.47
CA MET A 1 -16.86 55.50 6.89
C MET A 1 -16.90 54.68 5.62
N ASP A 2 -15.78 54.61 4.92
CA ASP A 2 -15.65 53.93 3.62
C ASP A 2 -15.37 52.45 3.81
N THR A 3 -16.23 51.62 3.20
CA THR A 3 -16.04 50.19 3.01
C THR A 3 -15.49 49.96 1.61
N ALA A 4 -14.24 49.54 1.49
CA ALA A 4 -13.67 49.06 0.23
C ALA A 4 -12.92 47.74 0.46
N SER A 5 -13.53 46.66 -0.01
CA SER A 5 -12.97 45.30 -0.09
C SER A 5 -11.82 45.25 -1.09
N VAL A 6 -10.63 44.86 -0.64
CA VAL A 6 -9.46 44.66 -1.50
C VAL A 6 -9.53 43.27 -2.14
N VAL A 7 -9.92 43.21 -3.41
CA VAL A 7 -9.83 42.00 -4.24
C VAL A 7 -8.38 41.83 -4.69
N ARG A 8 -7.67 40.83 -4.16
CA ARG A 8 -6.34 40.45 -4.67
C ARG A 8 -6.49 39.64 -5.97
N ARG A 9 -6.04 40.19 -7.09
CA ARG A 9 -5.90 39.44 -8.35
C ARG A 9 -4.79 38.41 -8.21
N VAL A 10 -5.12 37.13 -8.36
CA VAL A 10 -4.14 36.06 -8.57
C VAL A 10 -3.58 36.22 -9.99
N VAL A 11 -2.29 36.52 -10.10
CA VAL A 11 -1.59 36.60 -11.37
C VAL A 11 -1.19 35.18 -11.76
N ASN A 12 -1.85 34.62 -12.77
CA ASN A 12 -1.46 33.32 -13.33
C ASN A 12 -0.14 33.49 -14.10
N LYS A 13 0.93 32.83 -13.64
CA LYS A 13 2.17 32.68 -14.41
C LYS A 13 1.88 31.83 -15.66
N PRO A 14 2.37 32.21 -16.85
CA PRO A 14 2.23 31.38 -18.03
C PRO A 14 2.97 30.05 -17.83
N ARG A 15 2.39 28.96 -18.35
CA ARG A 15 3.07 27.66 -18.40
C ARG A 15 4.25 27.77 -19.36
N ASP A 16 5.44 27.47 -18.87
CA ASP A 16 6.65 27.45 -19.68
C ASP A 16 6.51 26.38 -20.78
N VAL A 17 6.67 26.80 -22.04
CA VAL A 17 6.65 25.90 -23.19
C VAL A 17 7.98 25.17 -23.23
N ILE A 18 7.97 23.86 -22.97
CA ILE A 18 9.16 23.01 -23.05
C ILE A 18 9.59 22.93 -24.53
N PRO A 19 10.78 23.43 -24.92
CA PRO A 19 11.25 23.29 -26.29
C PRO A 19 11.50 21.82 -26.60
N ARG A 20 11.08 21.35 -27.78
CA ARG A 20 11.48 20.01 -28.26
C ARG A 20 12.98 19.99 -28.50
N ASN A 21 13.66 19.00 -27.93
CA ASN A 21 15.11 18.85 -28.05
C ASN A 21 15.49 18.56 -29.52
N PRO A 22 16.47 19.27 -30.11
CA PRO A 22 17.01 18.90 -31.42
C PRO A 22 17.74 17.54 -31.33
N ALA A 23 17.81 16.83 -32.45
CA ALA A 23 18.44 15.51 -32.55
C ALA A 23 19.87 15.54 -32.00
N ILE A 24 20.18 14.60 -31.10
CA ILE A 24 21.44 14.52 -30.36
C ILE A 24 22.57 14.14 -31.32
N ASN A 25 23.53 15.05 -31.51
CA ASN A 25 24.79 14.79 -32.20
C ASN A 25 25.76 14.14 -31.18
N PRO A 26 26.43 13.01 -31.49
CA PRO A 26 27.25 12.28 -30.50
C PRO A 26 28.48 13.06 -30.00
N ASP A 27 28.93 14.07 -30.75
CA ASP A 27 30.09 14.91 -30.40
C ASP A 27 29.75 16.05 -29.41
N THR A 28 28.46 16.28 -29.10
CA THR A 28 27.99 17.35 -28.19
C THR A 28 27.59 16.85 -26.80
N LEU A 29 27.92 15.60 -26.45
CA LEU A 29 27.52 14.97 -25.18
C LEU A 29 28.06 15.69 -23.92
N LEU A 30 29.00 16.61 -24.08
CA LEU A 30 29.62 17.40 -23.01
C LEU A 30 28.85 18.69 -22.68
N ASP A 31 27.83 19.05 -23.45
CA ASP A 31 27.05 20.28 -23.30
C ASP A 31 25.59 20.00 -22.87
N VAL A 32 25.36 18.84 -22.25
CA VAL A 32 24.08 18.55 -21.58
C VAL A 32 24.01 19.42 -20.34
N PRO A 33 23.02 20.33 -20.21
CA PRO A 33 22.82 21.07 -18.97
C PRO A 33 22.66 20.07 -17.84
N GLU A 34 23.50 20.19 -16.81
CA GLU A 34 23.37 19.40 -15.60
C GLU A 34 22.03 19.79 -14.95
N PHE A 35 20.99 18.99 -15.21
CA PHE A 35 19.69 19.19 -14.57
C PHE A 35 19.86 18.85 -13.10
N ASN A 36 19.93 19.87 -12.25
CA ASN A 36 19.72 19.73 -10.82
C ASN A 36 18.24 19.44 -10.57
N PHE A 37 17.86 18.16 -10.71
CA PHE A 37 16.58 17.68 -10.24
C PHE A 37 16.56 17.76 -8.72
N ILE A 38 15.88 18.77 -8.19
CA ILE A 38 15.54 18.84 -6.77
C ILE A 38 14.24 18.04 -6.61
N TYR A 39 14.36 16.79 -6.18
CA TYR A 39 13.23 15.93 -5.79
C TYR A 39 12.65 16.45 -4.47
N ASN A 40 11.84 17.52 -4.55
CA ASN A 40 11.20 18.13 -3.39
C ASN A 40 9.80 17.54 -3.12
N ASP A 41 9.45 16.46 -3.82
CA ASP A 41 8.16 15.77 -3.82
C ASP A 41 8.20 14.35 -3.23
N SER A 42 9.39 13.78 -2.98
CA SER A 42 9.57 12.42 -2.42
C SER A 42 9.52 12.32 -0.88
N ASP A 43 9.14 13.38 -0.16
CA ASP A 43 9.26 13.38 1.30
C ASP A 43 8.00 12.89 2.05
N THR A 44 6.91 12.55 1.35
CA THR A 44 5.65 12.17 1.99
C THR A 44 5.22 10.76 1.65
N ILE A 45 4.77 10.02 2.67
CA ILE A 45 4.17 8.68 2.51
C ILE A 45 3.05 8.64 1.46
N TYR A 46 2.35 9.76 1.27
CA TYR A 46 1.27 9.89 0.30
C TYR A 46 1.78 9.87 -1.14
N ALA A 47 2.90 10.55 -1.41
CA ALA A 47 3.52 10.55 -2.74
C ALA A 47 3.99 9.13 -3.08
N GLU A 48 4.69 8.48 -2.16
CA GLU A 48 5.17 7.09 -2.30
C GLU A 48 4.02 6.10 -2.57
N ILE A 49 2.91 6.21 -1.81
CA ILE A 49 1.73 5.36 -2.01
C ILE A 49 1.05 5.65 -3.36
N ALA A 50 1.00 6.92 -3.79
CA ALA A 50 0.39 7.32 -5.05
C ALA A 50 1.21 6.92 -6.29
N GLU A 51 2.51 6.64 -6.12
CA GLU A 51 3.33 6.01 -7.14
C GLU A 51 3.08 4.50 -7.23
N LEU A 52 2.84 3.85 -6.08
CA LEU A 52 2.63 2.41 -6.00
C LEU A 52 1.25 1.98 -6.47
N TYR A 53 0.22 2.78 -6.19
CA TYR A 53 -1.17 2.46 -6.49
C TYR A 53 -1.84 3.54 -7.31
N THR A 54 -2.74 3.12 -8.19
CA THR A 54 -3.62 4.03 -8.91
C THR A 54 -5.07 3.86 -8.44
N TYR A 55 -5.98 4.69 -8.95
CA TYR A 55 -7.40 4.58 -8.61
C TYR A 55 -8.06 3.33 -9.20
N SER A 56 -7.42 2.63 -10.14
CA SER A 56 -7.99 1.39 -10.68
C SER A 56 -8.02 0.24 -9.67
N GLU A 57 -7.16 0.30 -8.65
CA GLU A 57 -6.97 -0.71 -7.61
C GLU A 57 -7.87 -0.51 -6.37
N GLU A 58 -8.74 0.52 -6.40
CA GLU A 58 -9.72 0.77 -5.34
C GLU A 58 -10.59 -0.45 -4.97
N PRO A 59 -11.17 -1.22 -5.93
CA PRO A 59 -12.01 -2.36 -5.56
C PRO A 59 -11.22 -3.48 -4.87
N GLU A 60 -9.94 -3.66 -5.20
CA GLU A 60 -9.07 -4.63 -4.57
C GLU A 60 -8.85 -4.31 -3.09
N PHE A 61 -8.69 -3.04 -2.74
CA PHE A 61 -8.58 -2.61 -1.34
C PHE A 61 -9.82 -2.97 -0.53
N VAL A 62 -11.01 -2.78 -1.11
CA VAL A 62 -12.29 -3.14 -0.48
C VAL A 62 -12.37 -4.65 -0.27
N TRP A 63 -12.04 -5.44 -1.29
CA TRP A 63 -12.08 -6.90 -1.17
C TRP A 63 -11.07 -7.45 -0.17
N ASN A 64 -9.90 -6.83 -0.05
CA ASN A 64 -8.89 -7.23 0.92
C ASN A 64 -9.35 -6.95 2.35
N ALA A 65 -9.94 -5.77 2.58
CA ALA A 65 -10.53 -5.42 3.87
C ALA A 65 -11.70 -6.35 4.23
N GLU A 66 -12.56 -6.67 3.27
CA GLU A 66 -13.67 -7.61 3.47
C GLU A 66 -13.18 -9.01 3.82
N ALA A 67 -12.18 -9.53 3.09
CA ALA A 67 -11.58 -10.83 3.36
C ALA A 67 -11.00 -10.90 4.78
N PHE A 68 -10.29 -9.85 5.22
CA PHE A 68 -9.81 -9.73 6.59
C PHE A 68 -10.96 -9.76 7.59
N ASN A 69 -11.99 -8.94 7.39
CA ASN A 69 -13.10 -8.82 8.32
C ASN A 69 -13.84 -10.15 8.48
N ILE A 70 -14.08 -10.89 7.38
CA ILE A 70 -14.72 -12.21 7.43
C ILE A 70 -13.90 -13.19 8.27
N LEU A 71 -12.59 -13.30 8.02
CA LEU A 71 -11.71 -14.23 8.75
C LEU A 71 -11.52 -13.81 10.22
N PHE A 72 -11.42 -12.52 10.48
CA PHE A 72 -11.27 -11.97 11.83
C PHE A 72 -12.53 -12.20 12.67
N GLN A 73 -13.71 -11.93 12.10
CA GLN A 73 -15.00 -12.19 12.74
C GLN A 73 -15.25 -13.68 12.94
N ALA A 74 -14.83 -14.53 12.01
CA ALA A 74 -14.95 -15.98 12.15
C ALA A 74 -14.16 -16.52 13.36
N LYS A 75 -12.98 -15.95 13.66
CA LYS A 75 -12.15 -16.39 14.80
C LYS A 75 -12.54 -15.73 16.13
N TYR A 76 -12.84 -14.42 16.13
CA TYR A 76 -13.00 -13.65 17.37
C TYR A 76 -14.42 -13.10 17.62
N GLY A 77 -15.34 -13.26 16.68
CA GLY A 77 -16.71 -12.75 16.74
C GLY A 77 -16.87 -11.32 16.21
N GLU A 78 -18.11 -10.86 16.19
CA GLU A 78 -18.49 -9.55 15.63
C GLU A 78 -18.06 -8.36 16.52
N ASN A 79 -17.95 -7.18 15.92
CA ASN A 79 -17.65 -5.89 16.57
C ASN A 79 -16.28 -5.81 17.28
N LYS A 80 -15.32 -6.62 16.85
CA LYS A 80 -13.92 -6.59 17.33
C LYS A 80 -13.06 -5.76 16.39
N LYS A 81 -12.12 -4.99 16.95
CA LYS A 81 -11.15 -4.17 16.19
C LYS A 81 -9.75 -4.69 16.41
N TRP A 82 -8.92 -4.66 15.37
CA TRP A 82 -7.53 -5.14 15.43
C TRP A 82 -6.71 -4.49 16.53
N LYS A 83 -6.93 -3.18 16.74
CA LYS A 83 -6.19 -2.37 17.70
C LYS A 83 -6.42 -2.75 19.17
N ASP A 84 -7.53 -3.42 19.47
CA ASP A 84 -7.90 -3.78 20.85
C ASP A 84 -7.18 -5.05 21.33
N TYR A 85 -6.44 -5.74 20.45
CA TYR A 85 -5.81 -7.03 20.71
C TYR A 85 -4.36 -6.90 21.16
N SER A 86 -3.96 -7.78 22.07
CA SER A 86 -2.59 -7.88 22.54
C SER A 86 -1.66 -8.39 21.45
N LYS A 87 -0.35 -8.23 21.64
CA LYS A 87 0.65 -8.76 20.70
C LYS A 87 0.49 -10.28 20.50
N ASP A 88 0.22 -11.01 21.58
CA ASP A 88 0.08 -12.47 21.53
C ASP A 88 -1.17 -12.89 20.75
N ASP A 89 -2.29 -12.17 20.92
CA ASP A 89 -3.49 -12.45 20.14
C ASP A 89 -3.30 -12.09 18.65
N LYS A 90 -2.59 -11.00 18.36
CA LYS A 90 -2.23 -10.63 16.99
C LYS A 90 -1.37 -11.71 16.33
N ILE A 91 -0.42 -12.28 17.06
CA ILE A 91 0.40 -13.42 16.61
C ILE A 91 -0.48 -14.64 16.33
N ASP A 92 -1.37 -14.99 17.25
CA ASP A 92 -2.32 -16.11 17.08
C ASP A 92 -3.22 -15.91 15.84
N PHE A 93 -3.65 -14.68 15.55
CA PHE A 93 -4.40 -14.40 14.33
C PHE A 93 -3.54 -14.55 13.06
N ILE A 94 -2.29 -14.07 13.08
CA ILE A 94 -1.39 -14.20 11.94
C ILE A 94 -1.11 -15.67 11.65
N VAL A 95 -0.79 -16.47 12.67
CA VAL A 95 -0.58 -17.92 12.52
C VAL A 95 -1.83 -18.57 11.93
N TYR A 96 -3.03 -18.22 12.41
CA TYR A 96 -4.28 -18.69 11.82
C TYR A 96 -4.41 -18.33 10.32
N LEU A 97 -4.05 -17.11 9.92
CA LEU A 97 -4.07 -16.72 8.50
C LEU A 97 -3.06 -17.53 7.66
N LEU A 98 -1.88 -17.83 8.20
CA LEU A 98 -0.88 -18.68 7.54
C LEU A 98 -1.42 -20.12 7.37
N GLU A 99 -2.06 -20.69 8.39
CA GLU A 99 -2.73 -21.99 8.29
C GLU A 99 -3.83 -21.99 7.21
N GLN A 100 -4.61 -20.90 7.10
CA GLN A 100 -5.62 -20.78 6.03
C GLN A 100 -4.99 -20.74 4.62
N CYS A 101 -3.75 -20.24 4.50
CA CYS A 101 -3.01 -20.23 3.24
C CYS A 101 -2.54 -21.62 2.82
N GLU A 102 -2.41 -22.59 3.74
CA GLU A 102 -1.98 -23.95 3.43
C GLU A 102 -3.15 -24.89 3.03
N LEU A 103 -4.39 -24.38 3.02
CA LEU A 103 -5.56 -25.17 2.68
C LEU A 103 -5.57 -25.61 1.21
N VAL A 104 -6.15 -26.78 0.92
CA VAL A 104 -6.28 -27.28 -0.45
C VAL A 104 -7.20 -26.38 -1.31
N ASP A 105 -8.21 -25.76 -0.70
CA ASP A 105 -9.17 -24.91 -1.39
C ASP A 105 -8.53 -23.56 -1.80
N ARG A 106 -8.32 -23.40 -3.11
CA ARG A 106 -7.78 -22.17 -3.72
C ARG A 106 -8.54 -20.92 -3.30
N THR A 107 -9.87 -20.98 -3.17
CA THR A 107 -10.68 -19.81 -2.81
C THR A 107 -10.35 -19.34 -1.39
N ARG A 108 -10.22 -20.29 -0.46
CA ARG A 108 -9.85 -20.00 0.93
C ARG A 108 -8.41 -19.48 1.03
N ARG A 109 -7.47 -20.08 0.29
CA ARG A 109 -6.09 -19.58 0.21
C ARG A 109 -6.04 -18.14 -0.29
N CYS A 110 -6.70 -17.84 -1.40
CA CYS A 110 -6.76 -16.48 -1.94
C CYS A 110 -7.41 -15.50 -0.95
N GLN A 111 -8.46 -15.91 -0.23
CA GLN A 111 -9.08 -15.08 0.80
C GLN A 111 -8.11 -14.79 1.96
N ALA A 112 -7.37 -15.79 2.43
CA ALA A 112 -6.36 -15.63 3.46
C ALA A 112 -5.22 -14.71 3.00
N MET A 113 -4.72 -14.89 1.78
CA MET A 113 -3.71 -13.99 1.20
C MET A 113 -4.19 -12.54 1.14
N ARG A 114 -5.44 -12.31 0.72
CA ARG A 114 -6.04 -10.97 0.68
C ARG A 114 -6.13 -10.36 2.08
N ALA A 115 -6.48 -11.15 3.08
CA ALA A 115 -6.50 -10.70 4.48
C ALA A 115 -5.09 -10.35 4.99
N ILE A 116 -4.06 -11.16 4.66
CA ILE A 116 -2.66 -10.86 4.99
C ILE A 116 -2.20 -9.58 4.29
N LEU A 117 -2.55 -9.39 3.02
CA LEU A 117 -2.21 -8.17 2.27
C LEU A 117 -2.82 -6.93 2.95
N TYR A 118 -4.09 -6.97 3.33
CA TYR A 118 -4.73 -5.87 4.07
C TYR A 118 -4.08 -5.62 5.43
N LEU A 119 -3.66 -6.68 6.12
CA LEU A 119 -2.96 -6.61 7.39
C LEU A 119 -1.64 -5.84 7.24
N VAL A 120 -0.77 -6.24 6.29
CA VAL A 120 0.53 -5.58 6.08
C VAL A 120 0.39 -4.18 5.49
N GLN A 121 -0.71 -3.90 4.80
CA GLN A 121 -1.06 -2.54 4.37
C GLN A 121 -1.45 -1.64 5.55
N GLY A 122 -1.56 -2.14 6.78
CA GLY A 122 -1.76 -1.31 7.97
C GLY A 122 -3.22 -1.10 8.39
N ILE A 123 -4.16 -1.90 7.87
CA ILE A 123 -5.58 -1.89 8.31
C ILE A 123 -6.18 -0.47 8.28
N PHE A 124 -5.97 0.22 7.15
CA PHE A 124 -6.24 1.64 7.00
C PHE A 124 -7.70 2.04 7.28
N TYR A 125 -8.70 1.18 7.07
CA TYR A 125 -10.10 1.50 7.40
C TYR A 125 -10.39 1.63 8.91
N GLN A 126 -9.54 1.07 9.78
CA GLN A 126 -9.71 1.18 11.24
C GLN A 126 -8.85 2.27 11.86
N CYS A 127 -7.98 2.91 11.07
CA CYS A 127 -7.08 3.97 11.51
C CYS A 127 -7.79 5.32 11.50
N SER A 128 -7.47 6.15 12.49
CA SER A 128 -8.05 7.50 12.65
C SER A 128 -7.17 8.58 12.01
N ASP A 129 -5.86 8.33 12.00
CA ASP A 129 -4.85 9.24 11.48
C ASP A 129 -3.73 8.46 10.76
N VAL A 130 -2.84 9.23 10.13
CA VAL A 130 -1.76 8.73 9.27
C VAL A 130 -0.62 8.13 10.09
N ASP A 131 -0.37 8.67 11.27
CA ASP A 131 0.69 8.18 12.14
C ASP A 131 0.30 6.80 12.70
N GLU A 132 -0.96 6.62 13.09
CA GLU A 132 -1.58 5.34 13.47
C GLU A 132 -1.48 4.33 12.31
N TYR A 133 -1.79 4.76 11.08
CA TYR A 133 -1.66 3.92 9.89
C TYR A 133 -0.22 3.43 9.68
N ILE A 134 0.76 4.35 9.69
CA ILE A 134 2.18 4.01 9.47
C ILE A 134 2.68 3.09 10.59
N LEU A 135 2.30 3.37 11.84
CA LEU A 135 2.68 2.53 12.98
C LEU A 135 2.10 1.12 12.84
N ASN A 136 0.81 1.01 12.53
CA ASN A 136 0.14 -0.27 12.31
C ASN A 136 0.77 -1.06 11.16
N ALA A 137 1.07 -0.41 10.02
CA ALA A 137 1.72 -1.07 8.90
C ALA A 137 3.09 -1.65 9.31
N LYS A 138 3.92 -0.86 10.00
CA LYS A 138 5.24 -1.30 10.50
C LYS A 138 5.13 -2.45 11.50
N GLU A 139 4.23 -2.33 12.49
CA GLU A 139 4.01 -3.37 13.48
C GLU A 139 3.52 -4.67 12.85
N ASN A 140 2.54 -4.59 11.95
CA ASN A 140 1.95 -5.75 11.30
C ASN A 140 2.96 -6.49 10.41
N VAL A 141 3.80 -5.75 9.65
CA VAL A 141 4.89 -6.33 8.86
C VAL A 141 5.90 -7.02 9.76
N LEU A 142 6.29 -6.38 10.87
CA LEU A 142 7.23 -6.97 11.82
C LEU A 142 6.65 -8.24 12.46
N LEU A 143 5.37 -8.23 12.83
CA LEU A 143 4.70 -9.40 13.39
C LEU A 143 4.65 -10.54 12.38
N LEU A 144 4.27 -10.28 11.13
CA LEU A 144 4.26 -11.28 10.07
C LEU A 144 5.65 -11.91 9.87
N TYR A 145 6.70 -11.08 9.88
CA TYR A 145 8.09 -11.55 9.80
C TYR A 145 8.46 -12.42 11.02
N THR A 146 8.05 -12.05 12.23
CA THR A 146 8.32 -12.87 13.43
C THR A 146 7.58 -14.21 13.44
N CYS A 147 6.47 -14.31 12.72
CA CYS A 147 5.73 -15.55 12.50
C CYS A 147 6.27 -16.38 11.32
N ASP A 148 7.41 -15.98 10.75
CA ASP A 148 8.02 -16.57 9.56
C ASP A 148 7.10 -16.54 8.32
N GLY A 149 6.08 -15.69 8.27
CA GLY A 149 5.03 -15.76 7.24
C GLY A 149 5.47 -15.48 5.80
N VAL A 150 6.72 -15.05 5.58
CA VAL A 150 7.25 -14.73 4.24
C VAL A 150 7.41 -15.99 3.38
N HIS A 151 7.77 -17.14 3.97
CA HIS A 151 7.97 -18.39 3.21
C HIS A 151 6.69 -18.86 2.52
N ILE A 152 5.53 -18.66 3.15
CA ILE A 152 4.22 -19.03 2.62
C ILE A 152 3.98 -18.39 1.24
N PHE A 153 4.45 -17.17 0.99
CA PHE A 153 4.30 -16.55 -0.33
C PHE A 153 5.09 -17.28 -1.41
N MET A 154 6.28 -17.75 -1.08
CA MET A 154 7.11 -18.53 -2.01
C MET A 154 6.49 -19.90 -2.29
N ASP A 155 5.97 -20.56 -1.25
CA ASP A 155 5.31 -21.86 -1.38
C ASP A 155 4.04 -21.77 -2.21
N LEU A 156 3.21 -20.75 -1.97
CA LEU A 156 2.02 -20.47 -2.76
C LEU A 156 2.35 -20.13 -4.21
N PHE A 157 3.37 -19.32 -4.43
CA PHE A 157 3.82 -18.97 -5.79
C PHE A 157 4.29 -20.22 -6.55
N ASN A 158 5.10 -21.06 -5.90
CA ASN A 158 5.54 -22.33 -6.48
C ASN A 158 4.36 -23.28 -6.76
N MET A 159 3.38 -23.34 -5.85
CA MET A 159 2.18 -24.16 -6.03
C MET A 159 1.38 -23.72 -7.26
N GLU A 160 1.14 -22.42 -7.41
CA GLU A 160 0.40 -21.90 -8.58
C GLU A 160 1.22 -22.06 -9.86
N LEU A 161 2.55 -21.87 -9.84
CA LEU A 161 3.41 -22.11 -11.01
C LEU A 161 3.33 -23.56 -11.50
N ASN A 162 3.43 -24.52 -10.59
CA ASN A 162 3.36 -25.94 -10.92
C ASN A 162 1.99 -26.33 -11.49
N GLN A 163 0.92 -25.64 -11.09
CA GLN A 163 -0.42 -25.88 -11.61
C GLN A 163 -0.58 -25.54 -13.11
N TYR A 164 0.30 -24.70 -13.69
CA TYR A 164 0.27 -24.38 -15.13
C TYR A 164 1.12 -25.33 -16.00
N VAL A 165 1.83 -26.28 -15.40
CA VAL A 165 2.73 -27.20 -16.11
C VAL A 165 2.03 -28.52 -16.48
N GLU A 166 0.80 -28.74 -16.02
CA GLU A 166 -0.09 -29.84 -16.43
C GLU A 166 -1.24 -29.34 -17.33
#